data_AF-A0A6M3KNX1-F1
#
_entry.id   AF-A0A6M3KNX1-F1
#
_cell.length_a   1.000
_cell.length_b   1.000
_cell.length_c   1.000
_cell.angle_alpha   90.00
_cell.angle_beta   90.00
_cell.angle_gamma   90.00
#
_symmetry.space_group_name_H-M   'P 1'
#
loop_
_entity.id
_entity.type
_entity.pdbx_description
1 polymer ?
#
loop_
_entity_poly.entity_id
_entity_poly.type
_entity_poly.pdbx_seq_one_letter_code
_entity_poly.pdbx_strand_id
1 'polypeptide(L)'
;MKKLFLIIIISAFSLLAFAQKQEIVGTVTLTAGGGTQNVEMDRRSDCIVISGSGTLTSSWTIQPSGTPEKWTVVEFDYRGPWVLSGNNITIFGYPLTAIQALNNQSIRTTYTGSTWKVEVMPNYTQDGILEDRLFTANCIPDSAIKDDALSLTKLDMTNTSSLVYTAATAVATELPLATTEFAVGDGTTINAVSMSNDATMSNTGAVTISANAVDNTKLDDFTGQGYIKVGGAAGAPTDVDFNDDGYIGIGDGTDFNSVDVTGDIEITNAGITTIQAGSVDIAMMTSDAQKEVIVIPVSFETGEITTTKVKIPYKCTVTNVYAIVVKLIEATDDATMQLKDHGGTNMTGGLITATAGDPLATAYSSAVTANNAIASGELLQFAAAKTTPGGKIIVTIELTRGD
;
A
#
# COMPACT_ATOMS: atom_id res chain seq x y z
N MET A 1 -75.16 50.05 4.61
CA MET A 1 -75.65 49.09 5.63
C MET A 1 -76.40 47.88 5.05
N LYS A 2 -77.28 48.01 4.03
CA LYS A 2 -78.04 46.84 3.50
C LYS A 2 -77.22 45.73 2.82
N LYS A 3 -76.05 46.02 2.23
CA LYS A 3 -75.19 44.98 1.61
C LYS A 3 -74.40 44.14 2.62
N LEU A 4 -74.12 44.66 3.82
CA LEU A 4 -73.36 43.95 4.85
C LEU A 4 -74.25 42.94 5.62
N PHE A 5 -75.55 43.22 5.71
CA PHE A 5 -76.53 42.34 6.37
C PHE A 5 -76.87 41.08 5.55
N LEU A 6 -76.79 41.17 4.21
CA LEU A 6 -77.08 40.04 3.33
C LEU A 6 -75.93 39.01 3.29
N ILE A 7 -74.69 39.46 3.48
CA ILE A 7 -73.51 38.57 3.50
C ILE A 7 -73.43 37.76 4.81
N ILE A 8 -73.84 38.36 5.94
CA ILE A 8 -73.85 37.67 7.24
C ILE A 8 -74.97 36.62 7.34
N ILE A 9 -76.12 36.85 6.70
CA ILE A 9 -77.22 35.86 6.71
C ILE A 9 -76.90 34.69 5.78
N ILE A 10 -76.26 34.92 4.63
CA ILE A 10 -75.88 33.84 3.71
C ILE A 10 -74.73 33.00 4.28
N SER A 11 -73.75 33.59 4.98
CA SER A 11 -72.68 32.82 5.62
C SER A 11 -73.19 31.97 6.80
N ALA A 12 -74.10 32.51 7.62
CA ALA A 12 -74.72 31.78 8.72
C ALA A 12 -75.63 30.63 8.23
N PHE A 13 -76.32 30.78 7.10
CA PHE A 13 -77.13 29.70 6.51
C PHE A 13 -76.25 28.58 5.91
N SER A 14 -75.08 28.91 5.37
CA SER A 14 -74.13 27.90 4.89
C SER A 14 -73.44 27.13 6.03
N LEU A 15 -73.22 27.77 7.18
CA LEU A 15 -72.55 27.15 8.33
C LEU A 15 -73.47 26.23 9.16
N LEU A 16 -74.80 26.47 9.15
CA LEU A 16 -75.78 25.54 9.75
C LEU A 16 -76.08 24.32 8.87
N ALA A 17 -75.76 24.36 7.58
CA ALA A 17 -76.06 23.26 6.65
C ALA A 17 -75.01 22.14 6.62
N PHE A 18 -73.91 22.25 7.38
CA PHE A 18 -72.79 21.31 7.28
C PHE A 18 -72.38 20.60 8.57
N ALA A 19 -73.29 20.54 9.55
CA ALA A 19 -73.14 19.67 10.70
C ALA A 19 -74.49 19.06 11.10
N GLN A 20 -75.12 18.28 10.20
CA GLN A 20 -76.08 17.30 10.68
C GLN A 20 -75.29 16.25 11.46
N LYS A 21 -75.30 16.42 12.78
CA LYS A 21 -75.03 15.35 13.74
C LYS A 21 -75.92 14.18 13.32
N GLN A 22 -75.32 13.14 12.77
CA GLN A 22 -75.99 11.93 12.33
C GLN A 22 -76.64 11.29 13.57
N GLU A 23 -77.92 11.55 13.77
CA GLU A 23 -78.67 11.07 14.93
C GLU A 23 -78.95 9.58 14.68
N ILE A 24 -78.59 8.72 15.63
CA ILE A 24 -78.92 7.29 15.54
C ILE A 24 -80.43 7.20 15.75
N VAL A 25 -81.16 6.89 14.69
CA VAL A 25 -82.64 6.89 14.71
C VAL A 25 -83.21 5.50 15.01
N GLY A 26 -82.38 4.44 14.92
CA GLY A 26 -82.77 3.09 15.28
C GLY A 26 -81.60 2.13 15.49
N THR A 27 -81.88 1.02 16.18
CA THR A 27 -80.93 -0.08 16.37
C THR A 27 -81.56 -1.40 15.93
N VAL A 28 -80.77 -2.23 15.25
CA VAL A 28 -81.16 -3.58 14.85
C VAL A 28 -80.15 -4.54 15.47
N THR A 29 -80.61 -5.35 16.42
CA THR A 29 -79.78 -6.37 17.05
C THR A 29 -80.02 -7.70 16.37
N LEU A 30 -79.02 -8.20 15.65
CA LEU A 30 -79.10 -9.49 14.99
C LEU A 30 -78.94 -10.62 16.03
N THR A 31 -79.60 -11.75 15.78
CA THR A 31 -79.44 -12.98 16.56
C THR A 31 -79.10 -14.15 15.63
N ALA A 32 -78.66 -15.28 16.18
CA ALA A 32 -78.26 -16.43 15.36
C ALA A 32 -79.41 -17.00 14.49
N GLY A 33 -80.67 -16.87 14.92
CA GLY A 33 -81.84 -17.53 14.35
C GLY A 33 -82.39 -17.00 13.03
N GLY A 34 -81.72 -16.02 12.40
CA GLY A 34 -82.20 -15.35 11.18
C GLY A 34 -83.47 -14.53 11.41
N GLY A 35 -83.90 -13.82 10.37
CA GLY A 35 -85.09 -12.96 10.47
C GLY A 35 -85.21 -11.94 9.36
N THR A 36 -86.33 -11.22 9.35
CA THR A 36 -86.54 -10.09 8.44
C THR A 36 -86.79 -8.83 9.26
N GLN A 37 -85.96 -7.81 9.05
CA GLN A 37 -86.12 -6.49 9.67
C GLN A 37 -86.56 -5.50 8.60
N ASN A 38 -87.73 -4.92 8.78
CA ASN A 38 -88.21 -3.84 7.93
C ASN A 38 -87.68 -2.51 8.47
N VAL A 39 -87.17 -1.68 7.57
CA VAL A 39 -86.80 -0.29 7.85
C VAL A 39 -87.82 0.60 7.15
N GLU A 40 -88.45 1.50 7.87
CA GLU A 40 -89.51 2.38 7.34
C GLU A 40 -88.92 3.56 6.56
N MET A 41 -89.39 3.81 5.34
CA MET A 41 -88.81 4.79 4.41
C MET A 41 -89.49 6.17 4.43
N ASP A 42 -90.51 6.36 5.27
CA ASP A 42 -91.35 7.57 5.31
C ASP A 42 -90.68 8.71 6.12
N ARG A 43 -89.46 8.50 6.62
CA ARG A 43 -88.65 9.47 7.39
C ARG A 43 -87.38 9.86 6.63
N ARG A 44 -86.94 11.11 6.81
CA ARG A 44 -85.76 11.65 6.13
C ARG A 44 -84.48 11.35 6.92
N SER A 45 -83.58 10.58 6.29
CA SER A 45 -82.17 10.38 6.65
C SER A 45 -81.91 9.72 8.00
N ASP A 46 -82.05 8.38 8.04
CA ASP A 46 -81.82 7.60 9.26
C ASP A 46 -80.41 6.99 9.28
N CYS A 47 -79.75 7.07 10.44
CA CYS A 47 -78.61 6.23 10.77
C CYS A 47 -79.07 5.08 11.66
N ILE A 48 -78.85 3.85 11.20
CA ILE A 48 -79.26 2.64 11.90
C ILE A 48 -78.03 1.85 12.31
N VAL A 49 -77.90 1.59 13.60
CA VAL A 49 -76.82 0.73 14.08
C VAL A 49 -77.29 -0.71 13.98
N ILE A 50 -76.63 -1.50 13.13
CA ILE A 50 -76.80 -2.95 13.12
C ILE A 50 -75.72 -3.51 14.03
N SER A 51 -76.12 -4.26 15.05
CA SER A 51 -75.19 -4.80 16.05
C SER A 51 -75.50 -6.24 16.39
N GLY A 52 -74.51 -6.90 17.00
CA GLY A 52 -74.59 -8.27 17.48
C GLY A 52 -73.34 -9.04 17.11
N SER A 53 -73.21 -10.25 17.62
CA SER A 53 -72.11 -11.13 17.24
C SER A 53 -72.49 -12.60 17.38
N GLY A 54 -71.81 -13.46 16.62
CA GLY A 54 -72.00 -14.91 16.69
C GLY A 54 -71.92 -15.60 15.35
N THR A 55 -72.45 -16.83 15.28
CA THR A 55 -72.54 -17.62 14.05
C THR A 55 -74.01 -17.76 13.65
N LEU A 56 -74.33 -17.48 12.39
CA LEU A 56 -75.71 -17.57 11.91
C LEU A 56 -76.13 -19.02 11.68
N THR A 57 -77.31 -19.38 12.18
CA THR A 57 -77.99 -20.65 11.88
C THR A 57 -79.10 -20.48 10.83
N SER A 58 -79.49 -19.24 10.53
CA SER A 58 -80.39 -18.86 9.42
C SER A 58 -80.09 -17.44 8.93
N SER A 59 -80.56 -17.08 7.74
CA SER A 59 -80.24 -15.80 7.09
C SER A 59 -81.02 -14.61 7.67
N TRP A 60 -80.37 -13.44 7.69
CA TRP A 60 -81.00 -12.16 8.02
C TRP A 60 -81.22 -11.33 6.77
N THR A 61 -82.41 -10.74 6.65
CA THR A 61 -82.74 -9.77 5.61
C THR A 61 -83.20 -8.48 6.25
N ILE A 62 -82.40 -7.44 6.11
CA ILE A 62 -82.79 -6.07 6.44
C ILE A 62 -83.28 -5.45 5.14
N GLN A 63 -84.54 -5.02 5.10
CA GLN A 63 -85.20 -4.58 3.88
C GLN A 63 -86.02 -3.30 4.09
N PRO A 64 -86.21 -2.50 3.04
CA PRO A 64 -87.05 -1.32 3.10
C PRO A 64 -88.53 -1.68 3.23
N SER A 65 -89.31 -0.77 3.79
CA SER A 65 -90.77 -0.80 3.84
C SER A 65 -91.33 0.61 3.64
N GLY A 66 -92.59 0.74 3.20
CA GLY A 66 -93.17 2.03 2.81
C GLY A 66 -92.87 2.39 1.35
N THR A 67 -93.07 3.65 0.97
CA THR A 67 -92.92 4.12 -0.42
C THR A 67 -91.77 5.13 -0.51
N PRO A 68 -90.51 4.66 -0.61
CA PRO A 68 -89.35 5.56 -0.63
C PRO A 68 -89.44 6.53 -1.82
N GLU A 69 -89.21 7.81 -1.54
CA GLU A 69 -89.01 8.80 -2.59
C GLU A 69 -87.66 8.56 -3.28
N LYS A 70 -87.56 8.95 -4.55
CA LYS A 70 -86.28 8.89 -5.27
C LYS A 70 -85.24 9.72 -4.50
N TRP A 71 -84.06 9.15 -4.31
CA TRP A 71 -82.95 9.70 -3.53
C TRP A 71 -83.10 9.61 -2.01
N THR A 72 -84.04 8.80 -1.48
CA THR A 72 -84.00 8.40 -0.07
C THR A 72 -82.69 7.69 0.23
N VAL A 73 -82.02 8.11 1.30
CA VAL A 73 -80.75 7.56 1.78
C VAL A 73 -80.94 7.01 3.19
N VAL A 74 -80.43 5.81 3.43
CA VAL A 74 -80.32 5.21 4.77
C VAL A 74 -78.89 4.76 4.97
N GLU A 75 -78.29 5.18 6.08
CA GLU A 75 -76.93 4.81 6.44
C GLU A 75 -76.96 3.80 7.58
N PHE A 76 -76.19 2.73 7.44
CA PHE A 76 -76.05 1.69 8.45
C PHE A 76 -74.65 1.72 9.02
N ASP A 77 -74.56 1.90 10.34
CA ASP A 77 -73.35 1.63 11.09
C ASP A 77 -73.37 0.14 11.47
N TYR A 78 -72.73 -0.69 10.66
CA TYR A 78 -72.66 -2.13 10.87
C TYR A 78 -71.53 -2.46 11.84
N ARG A 79 -71.89 -3.10 12.95
CA ARG A 79 -71.00 -3.52 14.02
C ARG A 79 -71.08 -5.04 14.17
N GLY A 80 -70.14 -5.74 13.53
CA GLY A 80 -69.94 -7.17 13.69
C GLY A 80 -69.30 -7.54 15.03
N PRO A 81 -68.78 -8.77 15.22
CA PRO A 81 -68.49 -9.76 14.18
C PRO A 81 -69.56 -10.83 13.99
N TRP A 82 -69.90 -11.14 12.73
CA TRP A 82 -70.76 -12.27 12.38
C TRP A 82 -70.05 -13.27 11.46
N VAL A 83 -70.09 -14.54 11.84
CA VAL A 83 -69.67 -15.66 10.99
C VAL A 83 -70.89 -16.18 10.23
N LEU A 84 -70.84 -16.08 8.92
CA LEU A 84 -71.98 -16.36 8.04
C LEU A 84 -72.36 -17.85 7.94
N SER A 85 -71.39 -18.78 8.03
CA SER A 85 -71.62 -20.25 8.04
C SER A 85 -72.62 -20.78 7.00
N GLY A 86 -72.51 -20.29 5.75
CA GLY A 86 -73.39 -20.69 4.64
C GLY A 86 -74.72 -19.93 4.56
N ASN A 87 -75.00 -19.04 5.51
CA ASN A 87 -76.14 -18.11 5.52
C ASN A 87 -75.71 -16.70 5.10
N ASN A 88 -76.68 -15.79 4.94
CA ASN A 88 -76.43 -14.42 4.48
C ASN A 88 -76.97 -13.38 5.48
N ILE A 89 -76.24 -12.27 5.64
CA ILE A 89 -76.79 -11.00 6.10
C ILE A 89 -76.98 -10.15 4.85
N THR A 90 -78.23 -9.88 4.50
CA THR A 90 -78.58 -9.10 3.31
C THR A 90 -79.15 -7.76 3.75
N ILE A 91 -78.52 -6.67 3.33
CA ILE A 91 -78.98 -5.31 3.60
C ILE A 91 -79.46 -4.72 2.28
N PHE A 92 -80.77 -4.50 2.20
CA PHE A 92 -81.43 -3.85 1.07
C PHE A 92 -81.08 -4.52 -0.27
N GLY A 93 -81.07 -5.86 -0.26
CA GLY A 93 -80.74 -6.69 -1.41
C GLY A 93 -79.25 -6.98 -1.63
N TYR A 94 -78.35 -6.34 -0.87
CA TYR A 94 -76.90 -6.61 -0.95
C TYR A 94 -76.46 -7.62 0.12
N PRO A 95 -76.02 -8.83 -0.26
CA PRO A 95 -75.47 -9.81 0.68
C PRO A 95 -74.04 -9.40 1.08
N LEU A 96 -73.79 -9.26 2.38
CA LEU A 96 -72.43 -9.01 2.88
C LEU A 96 -71.52 -10.20 2.61
N THR A 97 -70.27 -9.93 2.18
CA THR A 97 -69.21 -10.95 2.13
C THR A 97 -68.79 -11.38 3.53
N ALA A 98 -68.09 -12.51 3.67
CA ALA A 98 -67.62 -12.98 4.98
C ALA A 98 -66.73 -11.95 5.71
N ILE A 99 -65.83 -11.26 4.99
CA ILE A 99 -64.95 -10.23 5.57
C ILE A 99 -65.75 -8.98 5.97
N GLN A 100 -66.71 -8.58 5.15
CA GLN A 100 -67.63 -7.47 5.47
C GLN A 100 -68.50 -7.81 6.69
N ALA A 101 -68.95 -9.05 6.84
CA ALA A 101 -69.76 -9.46 8.00
C ALA A 101 -68.93 -9.54 9.30
N LEU A 102 -67.63 -9.80 9.20
CA LEU A 102 -66.71 -9.86 10.34
C LEU A 102 -66.31 -8.48 10.87
N ASN A 103 -66.20 -7.46 10.01
CA ASN A 103 -65.63 -6.15 10.36
C ASN A 103 -66.68 -5.03 10.49
N ASN A 104 -66.30 -3.94 11.15
CA ASN A 104 -67.14 -2.74 11.22
C ASN A 104 -67.06 -1.96 9.91
N GLN A 105 -68.19 -1.44 9.47
CA GLN A 105 -68.29 -0.73 8.19
C GLN A 105 -69.49 0.22 8.21
N SER A 106 -69.37 1.33 7.48
CA SER A 106 -70.54 2.15 7.14
C SER A 106 -71.11 1.65 5.82
N ILE A 107 -72.41 1.40 5.77
CA ILE A 107 -73.10 0.97 4.56
C ILE A 107 -74.13 2.03 4.22
N ARG A 108 -73.93 2.70 3.09
CA ARG A 108 -74.90 3.66 2.58
C ARG A 108 -75.79 2.98 1.55
N THR A 109 -77.09 3.09 1.76
CA THR A 109 -78.07 2.64 0.78
C THR A 109 -78.79 3.85 0.21
N THR A 110 -79.03 3.87 -1.10
CA THR A 110 -79.71 4.97 -1.80
C THR A 110 -80.75 4.43 -2.76
N TYR A 111 -81.98 4.88 -2.63
CA TYR A 111 -83.05 4.50 -3.54
C TYR A 111 -82.97 5.30 -4.84
N THR A 112 -82.80 4.62 -5.96
CA THR A 112 -82.65 5.24 -7.29
C THR A 112 -83.98 5.64 -7.94
N GLY A 113 -85.11 5.32 -7.29
CA GLY A 113 -86.46 5.43 -7.84
C GLY A 113 -87.01 4.10 -8.39
N SER A 114 -86.19 3.05 -8.45
CA SER A 114 -86.62 1.70 -8.84
C SER A 114 -85.85 0.57 -8.13
N THR A 115 -84.58 0.79 -7.79
CA THR A 115 -83.74 -0.17 -7.05
C THR A 115 -82.94 0.53 -5.95
N TRP A 116 -82.44 -0.25 -4.99
CA TRP A 116 -81.50 0.25 -3.98
C TRP A 116 -80.06 0.07 -4.47
N LYS A 117 -79.30 1.17 -4.48
CA LYS A 117 -77.84 1.13 -4.61
C LYS A 117 -77.25 0.99 -3.21
N VAL A 118 -76.37 0.02 -3.02
CA VAL A 118 -75.68 -0.21 -1.74
C VAL A 118 -74.19 0.05 -1.91
N GLU A 119 -73.65 0.95 -1.10
CA GLU A 119 -72.25 1.34 -1.06
C GLU A 119 -71.68 0.96 0.30
N VAL A 120 -70.81 -0.04 0.31
CA VAL A 120 -70.12 -0.49 1.53
C VAL A 120 -68.80 0.29 1.66
N MET A 121 -68.67 1.03 2.75
CA MET A 121 -67.50 1.81 3.11
C MET A 121 -66.84 1.13 4.32
N PRO A 122 -65.84 0.25 4.08
CA PRO A 122 -65.21 -0.47 5.16
C PRO A 122 -64.38 0.47 6.04
N ASN A 123 -64.21 0.12 7.31
CA ASN A 123 -63.37 0.89 8.22
C ASN A 123 -61.88 0.59 7.96
N TYR A 124 -61.19 1.46 7.23
CA TYR A 124 -59.78 1.30 6.85
C TYR A 124 -58.76 1.30 8.01
N THR A 125 -59.22 1.42 9.26
CA THR A 125 -58.37 1.29 10.46
C THR A 125 -58.37 -0.13 11.06
N GLN A 126 -59.17 -1.05 10.52
CA GLN A 126 -59.27 -2.43 11.00
C GLN A 126 -58.54 -3.42 10.05
N ASP A 127 -57.98 -4.48 10.62
CA ASP A 127 -57.16 -5.46 9.91
C ASP A 127 -57.94 -6.18 8.79
N GLY A 128 -57.27 -6.43 7.66
CA GLY A 128 -57.83 -7.21 6.54
C GLY A 128 -58.76 -6.44 5.60
N ILE A 129 -58.88 -5.11 5.74
CA ILE A 129 -59.68 -4.27 4.82
C ILE A 129 -58.84 -3.72 3.67
N LEU A 130 -57.57 -3.36 3.92
CA LEU A 130 -56.63 -2.93 2.88
C LEU A 130 -55.81 -4.13 2.41
N GLU A 131 -56.43 -5.01 1.63
CA GLU A 131 -55.74 -6.13 0.98
C GLU A 131 -55.28 -5.74 -0.44
N ASP A 132 -54.25 -6.42 -0.95
CA ASP A 132 -53.64 -6.23 -2.28
C ASP A 132 -54.66 -6.11 -3.42
N ARG A 133 -55.84 -6.74 -3.27
CA ARG A 133 -56.92 -6.71 -4.28
C ARG A 133 -57.54 -5.31 -4.47
N LEU A 134 -57.43 -4.40 -3.50
CA LEU A 134 -57.92 -3.02 -3.65
C LEU A 134 -56.96 -2.13 -4.45
N PHE A 135 -55.68 -2.52 -4.54
CA PHE A 135 -54.68 -1.84 -5.34
C PHE A 135 -54.37 -2.67 -6.59
N THR A 136 -55.26 -2.61 -7.59
CA THR A 136 -54.96 -3.19 -8.91
C THR A 136 -53.75 -2.48 -9.53
N ALA A 137 -53.03 -3.14 -10.45
CA ALA A 137 -51.93 -2.51 -11.18
C ALA A 137 -52.36 -1.14 -11.74
N ASN A 138 -51.54 -0.11 -11.53
CA ASN A 138 -51.79 1.29 -11.95
C ASN A 138 -53.06 1.95 -11.37
N CYS A 139 -53.64 1.44 -10.28
CA CYS A 139 -54.79 2.08 -9.62
C CYS A 139 -54.48 3.50 -9.11
N ILE A 140 -53.21 3.79 -8.83
CA ILE A 140 -52.68 5.13 -8.59
C ILE A 140 -51.79 5.46 -9.79
N PRO A 141 -52.30 6.18 -10.80
CA PRO A 141 -51.49 6.55 -11.96
C PRO A 141 -50.42 7.55 -11.56
N ASP A 142 -49.29 7.60 -12.28
CA ASP A 142 -48.20 8.54 -12.03
C ASP A 142 -48.68 9.99 -11.95
N SER A 143 -49.67 10.37 -12.78
CA SER A 143 -50.28 11.72 -12.76
C SER A 143 -51.04 12.05 -11.47
N ALA A 144 -51.46 11.05 -10.71
CA ALA A 144 -52.09 11.22 -9.39
C ALA A 144 -51.03 11.40 -8.28
N ILE A 145 -49.79 10.97 -8.52
CA ILE A 145 -48.62 11.29 -7.69
C ILE A 145 -48.08 12.63 -8.18
N LYS A 146 -48.51 13.72 -7.55
CA LYS A 146 -47.99 15.04 -7.91
C LYS A 146 -46.47 15.10 -7.70
N ASP A 147 -45.79 15.93 -8.48
CA ASP A 147 -44.38 16.26 -8.24
C ASP A 147 -44.18 16.62 -6.76
N ASP A 148 -43.14 16.06 -6.13
CA ASP A 148 -42.81 16.16 -4.70
C ASP A 148 -43.86 15.60 -3.70
N ALA A 149 -44.94 14.94 -4.16
CA ALA A 149 -45.92 14.32 -3.26
C ALA A 149 -45.28 13.23 -2.38
N LEU A 150 -44.28 12.53 -2.92
CA LEU A 150 -43.40 11.58 -2.26
C LEU A 150 -42.03 12.25 -2.04
N SER A 151 -41.81 12.80 -0.84
CA SER A 151 -40.47 13.27 -0.46
C SER A 151 -39.60 12.09 -0.02
N LEU A 152 -38.26 12.25 -0.06
CA LEU A 152 -37.35 11.24 0.49
C LEU A 152 -37.65 10.92 1.96
N THR A 153 -38.18 11.88 2.73
CA THR A 153 -38.64 11.69 4.11
C THR A 153 -39.87 10.78 4.22
N LYS A 154 -40.76 10.79 3.22
CA LYS A 154 -41.92 9.88 3.14
C LYS A 154 -41.58 8.52 2.57
N LEU A 155 -40.42 8.39 1.93
CA LEU A 155 -39.86 7.13 1.42
C LEU A 155 -39.03 6.36 2.47
N ASP A 156 -39.05 6.80 3.74
CA ASP A 156 -38.37 6.18 4.90
C ASP A 156 -36.92 5.74 4.63
N MET A 157 -36.15 6.62 4.00
CA MET A 157 -34.71 6.41 3.84
C MET A 157 -33.98 6.80 5.13
N THR A 158 -34.10 5.98 6.16
CA THR A 158 -33.55 6.23 7.50
C THR A 158 -32.04 5.99 7.63
N ASN A 159 -31.33 5.58 6.58
CA ASN A 159 -29.88 5.40 6.63
C ASN A 159 -29.14 6.59 6.01
N THR A 160 -28.26 7.22 6.80
CA THR A 160 -27.53 8.47 6.45
C THR A 160 -26.39 8.30 5.43
N SER A 161 -26.31 7.18 4.72
CA SER A 161 -25.17 6.86 3.84
C SER A 161 -25.58 6.16 2.55
N SER A 162 -26.79 6.42 2.06
CA SER A 162 -27.30 5.78 0.87
C SER A 162 -27.54 6.70 -0.32
N LEU A 163 -27.29 6.16 -1.50
CA LEU A 163 -27.62 6.77 -2.78
C LEU A 163 -28.97 6.21 -3.25
N VAL A 164 -29.90 7.10 -3.63
CA VAL A 164 -31.07 6.70 -4.42
C VAL A 164 -30.65 6.63 -5.87
N TYR A 165 -30.76 5.45 -6.48
CA TYR A 165 -30.59 5.31 -7.91
C TYR A 165 -31.79 4.59 -8.52
N THR A 166 -32.11 4.93 -9.76
CA THR A 166 -33.07 4.17 -10.55
C THR A 166 -32.32 3.01 -11.18
N ALA A 167 -32.63 1.79 -10.74
CA ALA A 167 -32.21 0.59 -11.45
C ALA A 167 -32.84 0.54 -12.85
N ALA A 168 -32.41 -0.39 -13.71
CA ALA A 168 -32.97 -0.56 -15.05
C ALA A 168 -34.50 -0.73 -15.10
N THR A 169 -35.13 -1.05 -13.96
CA THR A 169 -36.59 -1.18 -13.76
C THR A 169 -37.30 0.12 -13.33
N ALA A 170 -36.59 1.27 -13.28
CA ALA A 170 -37.10 2.58 -12.87
C ALA A 170 -37.68 2.65 -11.43
N VAL A 171 -37.40 1.65 -10.59
CA VAL A 171 -37.75 1.66 -9.17
C VAL A 171 -36.59 2.28 -8.38
N ALA A 172 -36.89 3.30 -7.57
CA ALA A 172 -35.94 3.90 -6.65
C ALA A 172 -35.47 2.85 -5.64
N THR A 173 -34.19 2.50 -5.69
CA THR A 173 -33.58 1.52 -4.79
C THR A 173 -32.48 2.22 -3.99
N GLU A 174 -32.38 1.88 -2.70
CA GLU A 174 -31.33 2.36 -1.82
C GLU A 174 -30.05 1.55 -2.03
N LEU A 175 -28.94 2.24 -2.31
CA LEU A 175 -27.60 1.64 -2.24
C LEU A 175 -26.90 2.12 -0.96
N PRO A 176 -26.82 1.31 0.10
CA PRO A 176 -26.02 1.66 1.26
C PRO A 176 -24.53 1.62 0.90
N LEU A 177 -23.78 2.67 1.24
CA LEU A 177 -22.32 2.71 1.14
C LEU A 177 -21.72 2.60 2.54
N ALA A 178 -20.81 1.66 2.74
CA ALA A 178 -19.97 1.62 3.93
C ALA A 178 -18.85 2.68 3.84
N THR A 179 -18.12 2.86 4.94
CA THR A 179 -16.93 3.72 4.94
C THR A 179 -15.91 3.22 3.92
N THR A 180 -15.30 4.11 3.13
CA THR A 180 -14.28 3.79 2.10
C THR A 180 -14.81 3.08 0.84
N GLU A 181 -16.12 2.95 0.69
CA GLU A 181 -16.75 2.47 -0.54
C GLU A 181 -17.20 3.61 -1.46
N PHE A 182 -17.26 3.30 -2.75
CA PHE A 182 -17.76 4.17 -3.79
C PHE A 182 -18.91 3.52 -4.54
N ALA A 183 -19.78 4.34 -5.11
CA ALA A 183 -20.74 3.92 -6.09
C ALA A 183 -20.06 3.77 -7.48
N VAL A 184 -20.04 2.55 -8.03
CA VAL A 184 -19.48 2.25 -9.36
C VAL A 184 -20.58 1.70 -10.25
N GLY A 185 -20.82 2.37 -11.38
CA GLY A 185 -21.74 1.88 -12.40
C GLY A 185 -21.10 0.78 -13.25
N ASP A 186 -21.82 -0.32 -13.46
CA ASP A 186 -21.38 -1.45 -14.29
C ASP A 186 -22.08 -1.50 -15.66
N GLY A 187 -22.83 -0.45 -16.01
CA GLY A 187 -23.63 -0.35 -17.23
C GLY A 187 -25.05 -0.90 -17.13
N THR A 188 -25.40 -1.56 -16.02
CA THR A 188 -26.76 -2.05 -15.74
C THR A 188 -27.30 -1.52 -14.40
N THR A 189 -26.44 -1.46 -13.39
CA THR A 189 -26.73 -1.01 -12.02
C THR A 189 -25.58 -0.19 -11.44
N ILE A 190 -25.77 0.29 -10.21
CA ILE A 190 -24.72 0.93 -9.41
C ILE A 190 -24.40 0.01 -8.23
N ASN A 191 -23.11 -0.30 -8.03
CA ASN A 191 -22.62 -1.15 -6.94
C ASN A 191 -21.78 -0.34 -5.95
N ALA A 192 -21.82 -0.73 -4.67
CA ALA A 192 -20.87 -0.27 -3.68
C ALA A 192 -19.55 -1.05 -3.82
N VAL A 193 -18.45 -0.37 -4.06
CA VAL A 193 -17.13 -0.98 -4.30
C VAL A 193 -16.09 -0.27 -3.45
N SER A 194 -15.35 -1.03 -2.66
CA SER A 194 -14.18 -0.52 -1.95
C SER A 194 -12.98 -0.44 -2.88
N MET A 195 -12.21 0.64 -2.81
CA MET A 195 -10.84 0.62 -3.34
C MET A 195 -9.97 -0.11 -2.33
N SER A 196 -9.50 -1.29 -2.73
CA SER A 196 -8.79 -2.20 -1.85
C SER A 196 -7.60 -2.84 -2.54
N ASN A 197 -6.71 -3.38 -1.70
CA ASN A 197 -5.52 -4.15 -2.04
C ASN A 197 -4.30 -3.29 -2.42
N ASP A 198 -4.04 -3.06 -3.69
CA ASP A 198 -2.83 -2.34 -4.15
C ASP A 198 -2.91 -0.84 -3.85
N ALA A 199 -4.14 -0.34 -3.74
CA ALA A 199 -4.43 0.98 -3.21
C ALA A 199 -5.58 0.85 -2.21
N THR A 200 -5.48 1.60 -1.12
CA THR A 200 -6.56 1.77 -0.16
C THR A 200 -6.91 3.24 -0.06
N MET A 201 -8.13 3.53 0.36
CA MET A 201 -8.52 4.88 0.73
C MET A 201 -8.98 4.95 2.18
N SER A 202 -8.76 6.08 2.84
CA SER A 202 -9.38 6.38 4.13
C SER A 202 -10.71 7.13 3.96
N ASN A 203 -11.50 7.17 5.03
CA ASN A 203 -12.69 8.01 5.12
C ASN A 203 -12.39 9.52 5.20
N THR A 204 -11.11 9.90 5.29
CA THR A 204 -10.62 11.27 5.16
C THR A 204 -10.18 11.61 3.72
N GLY A 205 -10.29 10.65 2.79
CA GLY A 205 -9.95 10.81 1.38
C GLY A 205 -8.47 10.56 1.03
N ALA A 206 -7.65 10.07 1.96
CA ALA A 206 -6.24 9.75 1.69
C ALA A 206 -6.12 8.41 0.96
N VAL A 207 -5.43 8.40 -0.18
CA VAL A 207 -5.15 7.19 -0.95
C VAL A 207 -3.71 6.75 -0.70
N THR A 208 -3.55 5.54 -0.19
CA THR A 208 -2.26 4.95 0.11
C THR A 208 -2.06 3.78 -0.83
N ILE A 209 -1.05 3.90 -1.69
CA ILE A 209 -0.47 2.74 -2.35
C ILE A 209 0.19 1.94 -1.23
N SER A 210 -0.31 0.74 -1.03
CA SER A 210 0.20 -0.14 0.02
C SER A 210 1.71 -0.31 -0.20
N ALA A 211 2.50 -0.30 0.88
CA ALA A 211 3.93 -0.58 0.75
C ALA A 211 4.10 -1.90 -0.03
N ASN A 212 4.97 -1.89 -1.06
CA ASN A 212 5.19 -3.02 -1.97
C ASN A 212 4.02 -3.39 -2.89
N ALA A 213 3.02 -2.52 -3.10
CA ALA A 213 2.01 -2.75 -4.15
C ALA A 213 2.63 -2.77 -5.57
N VAL A 214 3.85 -2.24 -5.70
CA VAL A 214 4.75 -2.43 -6.82
C VAL A 214 5.83 -3.41 -6.37
N ASP A 215 5.75 -4.67 -6.84
CA ASP A 215 6.66 -5.78 -6.51
C ASP A 215 7.57 -6.12 -7.69
N ASN A 216 8.59 -6.97 -7.51
CA ASN A 216 9.25 -7.67 -8.62
C ASN A 216 8.21 -8.49 -9.40
N THR A 217 8.33 -8.97 -10.62
CA THR A 217 7.19 -9.31 -11.54
C THR A 217 6.34 -8.12 -11.99
N LYS A 218 6.06 -7.13 -11.12
CA LYS A 218 5.89 -5.73 -11.53
C LYS A 218 7.26 -5.00 -11.62
N LEU A 219 8.36 -5.70 -11.26
CA LEU A 219 9.82 -5.41 -11.28
C LEU A 219 10.68 -6.73 -11.44
N ASP A 220 10.22 -7.72 -12.23
CA ASP A 220 10.71 -9.11 -12.56
C ASP A 220 11.54 -10.03 -11.59
N ASP A 221 11.30 -11.35 -11.68
CA ASP A 221 12.09 -12.41 -11.01
C ASP A 221 13.55 -12.37 -11.48
N PHE A 222 14.50 -12.58 -10.54
CA PHE A 222 15.88 -12.81 -10.94
C PHE A 222 15.98 -14.08 -11.78
N THR A 223 16.73 -14.03 -12.89
CA THR A 223 16.91 -15.15 -13.82
C THR A 223 17.82 -16.27 -13.27
N GLY A 224 18.34 -16.13 -12.04
CA GLY A 224 19.23 -17.08 -11.38
C GLY A 224 19.59 -16.66 -9.94
N GLN A 225 20.56 -17.36 -9.33
CA GLN A 225 21.16 -16.95 -8.06
C GLN A 225 22.14 -15.79 -8.30
N GLY A 226 22.66 -15.16 -7.24
CA GLY A 226 23.75 -14.20 -7.38
C GLY A 226 23.36 -12.80 -7.90
N TYR A 227 22.09 -12.42 -7.93
CA TYR A 227 21.68 -11.07 -8.35
C TYR A 227 21.41 -10.15 -7.15
N ILE A 228 21.61 -8.84 -7.34
CA ILE A 228 21.23 -7.78 -6.39
C ILE A 228 20.32 -6.77 -7.09
N LYS A 229 19.17 -6.43 -6.47
CA LYS A 229 18.32 -5.31 -6.93
C LYS A 229 18.99 -4.01 -6.49
N VAL A 230 19.27 -3.14 -7.44
CA VAL A 230 19.80 -1.80 -7.20
C VAL A 230 18.87 -0.77 -7.80
N GLY A 231 19.02 0.51 -7.44
CA GLY A 231 18.35 1.56 -8.20
C GLY A 231 18.93 1.59 -9.60
N GLY A 232 18.13 1.30 -10.62
CA GLY A 232 18.53 1.49 -12.01
C GLY A 232 18.52 2.96 -12.39
N ALA A 233 19.09 3.29 -13.54
CA ALA A 233 19.18 4.64 -14.08
C ALA A 233 17.83 5.40 -14.14
N ALA A 234 16.70 4.71 -14.15
CA ALA A 234 15.35 5.29 -14.14
C ALA A 234 14.72 5.44 -12.74
N GLY A 235 15.46 5.17 -11.66
CA GLY A 235 14.95 5.12 -10.28
C GLY A 235 14.08 3.90 -9.96
N ALA A 236 13.75 3.11 -10.98
CA ALA A 236 13.17 1.79 -10.82
C ALA A 236 14.26 0.78 -10.44
N PRO A 237 13.96 -0.19 -9.56
CA PRO A 237 14.87 -1.29 -9.28
C PRO A 237 15.30 -2.04 -10.55
N THR A 238 16.60 -2.33 -10.68
CA THR A 238 17.20 -3.16 -11.74
C THR A 238 18.06 -4.25 -11.14
N ASP A 239 18.38 -5.28 -11.94
CA ASP A 239 19.20 -6.41 -11.52
C ASP A 239 20.66 -6.22 -11.91
N VAL A 240 21.54 -6.52 -10.97
CA VAL A 240 22.98 -6.61 -11.20
C VAL A 240 23.42 -8.03 -10.89
N ASP A 241 24.10 -8.65 -11.86
CA ASP A 241 24.56 -10.03 -11.82
C ASP A 241 25.94 -10.15 -11.12
N PHE A 242 26.03 -10.96 -10.06
CA PHE A 242 27.26 -11.28 -9.32
C PHE A 242 27.60 -12.78 -9.38
N ASN A 243 27.20 -13.50 -10.44
CA ASN A 243 27.55 -14.91 -10.58
C ASN A 243 29.00 -15.17 -11.00
N ASP A 244 29.71 -14.15 -11.49
CA ASP A 244 31.11 -14.29 -11.87
C ASP A 244 32.01 -14.36 -10.62
N ASP A 245 32.96 -15.30 -10.65
CA ASP A 245 33.88 -15.57 -9.55
C ASP A 245 34.81 -14.38 -9.29
N GLY A 246 34.94 -13.97 -8.02
CA GLY A 246 35.91 -12.94 -7.62
C GLY A 246 35.46 -11.50 -7.85
N TYR A 247 34.26 -11.28 -8.41
CA TYR A 247 33.74 -9.95 -8.65
C TYR A 247 33.28 -9.29 -7.36
N ILE A 248 33.40 -7.96 -7.31
CA ILE A 248 32.99 -7.15 -6.15
C ILE A 248 32.04 -6.03 -6.57
N GLY A 249 31.27 -5.55 -5.59
CA GLY A 249 30.30 -4.48 -5.80
C GLY A 249 30.97 -3.12 -5.76
N ILE A 250 31.04 -2.45 -6.90
CA ILE A 250 31.65 -1.13 -7.02
C ILE A 250 30.62 -0.13 -7.53
N GLY A 251 30.51 1.00 -6.81
CA GLY A 251 29.85 2.18 -7.35
C GLY A 251 30.75 2.82 -8.40
N ASP A 252 30.28 2.93 -9.65
CA ASP A 252 31.07 3.54 -10.74
C ASP A 252 30.83 5.06 -10.88
N GLY A 253 30.12 5.65 -9.91
CA GLY A 253 29.68 7.04 -9.92
C GLY A 253 28.31 7.26 -10.55
N THR A 254 27.75 6.25 -11.22
CA THR A 254 26.40 6.26 -11.79
C THR A 254 25.55 5.14 -11.21
N ASP A 255 26.05 3.91 -11.28
CA ASP A 255 25.36 2.69 -10.90
C ASP A 255 26.20 1.89 -9.89
N PHE A 256 25.60 0.82 -9.36
CA PHE A 256 26.31 -0.20 -8.59
C PHE A 256 26.52 -1.41 -9.49
N ASN A 257 27.77 -1.74 -9.77
CA ASN A 257 28.12 -2.82 -10.71
C ASN A 257 28.85 -3.96 -10.01
N SER A 258 28.70 -5.14 -10.59
CA SER A 258 29.58 -6.28 -10.35
C SER A 258 30.81 -6.14 -11.23
N VAL A 259 31.98 -6.02 -10.62
CA VAL A 259 33.23 -5.70 -11.33
C VAL A 259 34.32 -6.67 -10.93
N ASP A 260 35.00 -7.21 -11.93
CA ASP A 260 36.20 -8.03 -11.75
C ASP A 260 37.36 -7.21 -11.17
N VAL A 261 38.08 -7.77 -10.19
CA VAL A 261 39.30 -7.18 -9.65
C VAL A 261 40.49 -7.81 -10.34
N THR A 262 41.06 -7.09 -11.31
CA THR A 262 42.22 -7.55 -12.09
C THR A 262 43.38 -6.56 -12.07
N GLY A 263 44.53 -7.00 -12.59
CA GLY A 263 45.76 -6.22 -12.64
C GLY A 263 46.64 -6.56 -11.45
N ASP A 264 46.86 -5.60 -10.54
CA ASP A 264 47.80 -5.80 -9.45
C ASP A 264 47.28 -6.75 -8.36
N ILE A 265 45.95 -6.81 -8.23
CA ILE A 265 45.22 -7.57 -7.22
C ILE A 265 44.36 -8.62 -7.92
N GLU A 266 44.27 -9.80 -7.32
CA GLU A 266 43.32 -10.85 -7.70
C GLU A 266 42.49 -11.26 -6.49
N ILE A 267 41.17 -11.34 -6.65
CA ILE A 267 40.26 -11.92 -5.67
C ILE A 267 39.64 -13.18 -6.27
N THR A 268 39.72 -14.29 -5.54
CA THR A 268 39.15 -15.57 -5.99
C THR A 268 37.80 -15.85 -5.33
N ASN A 269 37.02 -16.79 -5.89
CA ASN A 269 35.77 -17.27 -5.29
C ASN A 269 35.93 -17.93 -3.91
N ALA A 270 37.15 -18.27 -3.51
CA ALA A 270 37.48 -18.72 -2.16
C ALA A 270 37.61 -17.57 -1.14
N GLY A 271 37.41 -16.32 -1.58
CA GLY A 271 37.60 -15.12 -0.77
C GLY A 271 39.07 -14.79 -0.50
N ILE A 272 40.00 -15.40 -1.26
CA ILE A 272 41.43 -15.10 -1.15
C ILE A 272 41.72 -13.85 -1.98
N THR A 273 42.30 -12.83 -1.34
CA THR A 273 42.89 -11.66 -2.01
C THR A 273 44.39 -11.82 -2.08
N THR A 274 44.96 -11.76 -3.29
CA THR A 274 46.41 -11.80 -3.50
C THR A 274 46.90 -10.58 -4.25
N ILE A 275 48.17 -10.23 -4.04
CA ILE A 275 48.91 -9.34 -4.93
C ILE A 275 49.55 -10.24 -5.98
N GLN A 276 49.31 -9.94 -7.26
CA GLN A 276 49.82 -10.75 -8.36
C GLN A 276 51.37 -10.67 -8.43
N ALA A 277 51.96 -11.66 -9.08
CA ALA A 277 53.41 -11.68 -9.26
C ALA A 277 53.86 -10.50 -10.14
N GLY A 278 54.83 -9.73 -9.65
CA GLY A 278 55.36 -8.57 -10.37
C GLY A 278 54.54 -7.28 -10.20
N SER A 279 53.44 -7.28 -9.44
CA SER A 279 52.68 -6.05 -9.17
C SER A 279 53.40 -5.07 -8.24
N VAL A 280 54.46 -5.52 -7.55
CA VAL A 280 55.27 -4.69 -6.65
C VAL A 280 56.69 -4.59 -7.20
N ASP A 281 57.00 -3.42 -7.76
CA ASP A 281 58.35 -3.06 -8.19
C ASP A 281 59.21 -2.52 -7.03
N ILE A 282 60.54 -2.49 -7.21
CA ILE A 282 61.48 -2.03 -6.17
C ILE A 282 61.18 -0.58 -5.77
N ALA A 283 60.79 0.29 -6.70
CA ALA A 283 60.34 1.66 -6.44
C ALA A 283 59.12 1.76 -5.51
N MET A 284 58.26 0.74 -5.47
CA MET A 284 57.09 0.72 -4.58
C MET A 284 57.45 0.33 -3.15
N MET A 285 58.61 -0.31 -2.96
CA MET A 285 59.11 -0.68 -1.64
C MET A 285 59.58 0.57 -0.88
N THR A 286 59.44 0.54 0.45
CA THR A 286 59.97 1.61 1.29
C THR A 286 61.50 1.68 1.17
N SER A 287 62.08 2.87 1.34
CA SER A 287 63.53 3.08 1.17
C SER A 287 64.41 2.19 2.06
N ASP A 288 63.91 1.79 3.23
CA ASP A 288 64.64 0.88 4.11
C ASP A 288 64.59 -0.58 3.63
N ALA A 289 63.49 -1.00 2.99
CA ALA A 289 63.38 -2.34 2.39
C ALA A 289 64.22 -2.48 1.11
N GLN A 290 64.63 -1.37 0.50
CA GLN A 290 65.55 -1.34 -0.65
C GLN A 290 67.03 -1.46 -0.25
N LYS A 291 67.37 -1.28 1.04
CA LYS A 291 68.76 -1.31 1.50
C LYS A 291 69.24 -2.74 1.72
N GLU A 292 70.47 -2.99 1.29
CA GLU A 292 71.17 -4.25 1.49
C GLU A 292 72.59 -3.94 1.95
N VAL A 293 73.19 -4.86 2.72
CA VAL A 293 74.55 -4.71 3.22
C VAL A 293 75.38 -5.90 2.76
N ILE A 294 76.56 -5.65 2.20
CA ILE A 294 77.53 -6.71 1.92
C ILE A 294 78.80 -6.49 2.73
N VAL A 295 79.45 -7.59 3.13
CA VAL A 295 80.63 -7.60 3.98
C VAL A 295 81.77 -8.33 3.29
N ILE A 296 82.90 -7.66 3.11
CA ILE A 296 84.06 -8.14 2.36
C ILE A 296 85.33 -8.01 3.24
N PRO A 297 86.05 -9.11 3.49
CA PRO A 297 87.36 -9.02 4.14
C PRO A 297 88.37 -8.45 3.14
N VAL A 298 89.17 -7.48 3.60
CA VAL A 298 90.28 -6.92 2.85
C VAL A 298 91.55 -7.13 3.66
N SER A 299 92.55 -7.75 3.03
CA SER A 299 93.80 -8.11 3.68
C SER A 299 94.94 -7.25 3.16
N PHE A 300 95.84 -6.91 4.05
CA PHE A 300 97.10 -6.24 3.75
C PHE A 300 98.31 -7.14 4.03
N GLU A 301 98.10 -8.43 4.26
CA GLU A 301 99.17 -9.40 4.51
C GLU A 301 99.98 -9.69 3.25
N THR A 302 101.19 -10.23 3.45
CA THR A 302 102.09 -10.60 2.35
C THR A 302 101.40 -11.56 1.38
N GLY A 303 101.36 -11.19 0.10
CA GLY A 303 100.71 -11.98 -0.95
C GLY A 303 99.18 -11.84 -1.02
N GLU A 304 98.56 -11.07 -0.11
CA GLU A 304 97.10 -10.85 -0.07
C GLU A 304 96.71 -9.40 -0.42
N ILE A 305 97.67 -8.48 -0.58
CA ILE A 305 97.43 -7.11 -1.05
C ILE A 305 97.06 -7.14 -2.54
N THR A 306 95.77 -7.08 -2.84
CA THR A 306 95.23 -7.17 -4.20
C THR A 306 93.93 -6.40 -4.35
N THR A 307 93.36 -6.42 -5.55
CA THR A 307 92.00 -5.94 -5.80
C THR A 307 91.01 -7.10 -5.71
N THR A 308 90.26 -7.16 -4.61
CA THR A 308 89.14 -8.10 -4.48
C THR A 308 87.98 -7.62 -5.35
N LYS A 309 87.37 -8.52 -6.12
CA LYS A 309 86.24 -8.18 -7.01
C LYS A 309 85.00 -8.98 -6.60
N VAL A 310 83.88 -8.30 -6.48
CA VAL A 310 82.59 -8.87 -6.09
C VAL A 310 81.60 -8.61 -7.22
N LYS A 311 80.94 -9.67 -7.70
CA LYS A 311 79.90 -9.54 -8.73
C LYS A 311 78.56 -9.23 -8.06
N ILE A 312 77.92 -8.14 -8.47
CA ILE A 312 76.59 -7.75 -7.96
C ILE A 312 75.53 -8.23 -8.96
N PRO A 313 74.58 -9.10 -8.57
CA PRO A 313 73.62 -9.70 -9.50
C PRO A 313 72.42 -8.80 -9.84
N TYR A 314 72.28 -7.66 -9.19
CA TYR A 314 71.18 -6.72 -9.36
C TYR A 314 71.71 -5.30 -9.54
N LYS A 315 70.87 -4.40 -10.05
CA LYS A 315 71.19 -2.98 -10.15
C LYS A 315 71.16 -2.36 -8.74
N CYS A 316 72.17 -1.58 -8.38
CA CYS A 316 72.20 -0.88 -7.11
C CYS A 316 73.05 0.38 -7.14
N THR A 317 72.96 1.15 -6.06
CA THR A 317 73.83 2.29 -5.76
C THR A 317 74.53 2.04 -4.44
N VAL A 318 75.86 2.20 -4.38
CA VAL A 318 76.62 2.18 -3.13
C VAL A 318 76.44 3.53 -2.44
N THR A 319 75.90 3.53 -1.22
CA THR A 319 75.58 4.77 -0.48
C THR A 319 76.60 5.07 0.61
N ASN A 320 77.13 4.03 1.25
CA ASN A 320 78.03 4.18 2.38
C ASN A 320 79.04 3.04 2.44
N VAL A 321 80.25 3.34 2.89
CA VAL A 321 81.26 2.35 3.24
C VAL A 321 81.63 2.50 4.71
N TYR A 322 81.73 1.37 5.39
CA TYR A 322 82.15 1.24 6.77
C TYR A 322 83.24 0.19 6.85
N ALA A 323 84.29 0.42 7.63
CA ALA A 323 85.36 -0.55 7.79
C ALA A 323 85.79 -0.62 9.24
N ILE A 324 86.18 -1.81 9.69
CA ILE A 324 86.78 -2.02 11.01
C ILE A 324 88.09 -2.79 10.85
N VAL A 325 89.13 -2.35 11.56
CA VAL A 325 90.39 -3.10 11.70
C VAL A 325 90.14 -4.38 12.49
N VAL A 326 90.38 -5.52 11.85
CA VAL A 326 90.25 -6.85 12.47
C VAL A 326 91.59 -7.54 12.74
N LYS A 327 92.69 -6.93 12.29
CA LYS A 327 94.06 -7.25 12.69
C LYS A 327 94.88 -5.96 12.60
N LEU A 328 95.69 -5.69 13.65
CA LEU A 328 96.57 -4.52 13.77
C LEU A 328 97.20 -4.15 12.42
N ILE A 329 97.06 -2.88 12.02
CA ILE A 329 97.74 -2.36 10.83
C ILE A 329 99.22 -2.19 11.15
N GLU A 330 100.08 -2.72 10.28
CA GLU A 330 101.53 -2.58 10.46
C GLU A 330 101.94 -1.09 10.51
N ALA A 331 102.83 -0.74 11.44
CA ALA A 331 103.06 0.63 11.88
C ALA A 331 103.98 1.48 10.98
N THR A 332 104.40 0.98 9.81
CA THR A 332 105.32 1.70 8.92
C THR A 332 104.60 2.64 7.96
N ASP A 333 103.41 2.26 7.48
CA ASP A 333 102.65 3.02 6.48
C ASP A 333 101.13 2.78 6.59
N ASP A 334 100.33 3.70 6.06
CA ASP A 334 98.87 3.56 6.10
C ASP A 334 98.39 2.45 5.15
N ALA A 335 97.34 1.74 5.57
CA ALA A 335 96.65 0.77 4.75
C ALA A 335 95.43 1.42 4.08
N THR A 336 95.38 1.40 2.75
CA THR A 336 94.27 2.01 2.00
C THR A 336 93.43 0.97 1.29
N MET A 337 92.11 1.15 1.32
CA MET A 337 91.16 0.40 0.51
C MET A 337 90.33 1.39 -0.30
N GLN A 338 90.43 1.30 -1.62
CA GLN A 338 89.66 2.13 -2.53
C GLN A 338 88.56 1.29 -3.18
N LEU A 339 87.30 1.68 -2.97
CA LEU A 339 86.18 1.19 -3.76
C LEU A 339 86.29 1.72 -5.19
N LYS A 340 86.10 0.83 -6.17
CA LYS A 340 86.06 1.17 -7.59
C LYS A 340 84.88 0.52 -8.27
N ASP A 341 84.33 1.21 -9.26
CA ASP A 341 83.25 0.72 -10.11
C ASP A 341 83.71 -0.43 -11.04
N HIS A 342 82.81 -0.88 -11.91
CA HIS A 342 83.11 -1.91 -12.89
C HIS A 342 84.24 -1.53 -13.85
N GLY A 343 84.28 -0.28 -14.29
CA GLY A 343 85.32 0.28 -15.16
C GLY A 343 86.68 0.47 -14.46
N GLY A 344 86.75 0.29 -13.14
CA GLY A 344 87.94 0.53 -12.34
C GLY A 344 88.14 2.01 -11.97
N THR A 345 87.12 2.85 -12.16
CA THR A 345 87.09 4.24 -11.70
C THR A 345 86.89 4.27 -10.19
N ASN A 346 87.61 5.15 -9.51
CA ASN A 346 87.41 5.33 -8.07
C ASN A 346 86.01 5.86 -7.78
N MET A 347 85.33 5.25 -6.81
CA MET A 347 84.10 5.79 -6.24
C MET A 347 84.44 7.01 -5.38
N THR A 348 83.77 8.14 -5.61
CA THR A 348 83.98 9.35 -4.81
C THR A 348 83.49 9.12 -3.39
N GLY A 349 84.38 9.32 -2.41
CA GLY A 349 84.12 8.99 -1.01
C GLY A 349 84.31 7.50 -0.67
N GLY A 350 84.76 6.67 -1.62
CA GLY A 350 85.00 5.24 -1.43
C GLY A 350 86.39 4.85 -0.91
N LEU A 351 87.22 5.81 -0.52
CA LEU A 351 88.55 5.57 0.06
C LEU A 351 88.44 5.39 1.58
N ILE A 352 88.93 4.27 2.09
CA ILE A 352 89.21 4.07 3.51
C ILE A 352 90.72 4.09 3.70
N THR A 353 91.20 4.88 4.65
CA THR A 353 92.61 4.91 5.07
C THR A 353 92.67 4.51 6.54
N ALA A 354 93.14 3.29 6.80
CA ALA A 354 93.49 2.87 8.14
C ALA A 354 94.94 3.27 8.42
N THR A 355 95.14 4.08 9.46
CA THR A 355 96.44 4.68 9.79
C THR A 355 97.43 3.60 10.20
N ALA A 356 98.70 3.82 9.89
CA ALA A 356 99.79 2.99 10.35
C ALA A 356 99.70 2.77 11.88
N GLY A 357 99.68 1.51 12.30
CA GLY A 357 99.61 1.15 13.72
C GLY A 357 98.20 1.14 14.32
N ASP A 358 97.15 1.37 13.53
CA ASP A 358 95.79 1.38 14.07
C ASP A 358 95.42 0.03 14.71
N PRO A 359 94.96 0.02 15.97
CA PRO A 359 94.67 -1.19 16.73
C PRO A 359 93.39 -1.90 16.24
N LEU A 360 93.15 -3.09 16.78
CA LEU A 360 91.90 -3.82 16.58
C LEU A 360 90.69 -2.95 16.97
N ALA A 361 89.60 -3.08 16.22
CA ALA A 361 88.33 -2.37 16.40
C ALA A 361 88.33 -0.87 16.07
N THR A 362 89.43 -0.31 15.55
CA THR A 362 89.38 1.03 14.94
C THR A 362 88.47 1.01 13.73
N ALA A 363 87.53 1.96 13.66
CA ALA A 363 86.49 2.01 12.66
C ALA A 363 86.56 3.27 11.80
N TYR A 364 86.12 3.15 10.55
CA TYR A 364 86.01 4.24 9.59
C TYR A 364 84.67 4.16 8.89
N SER A 365 84.13 5.32 8.51
CA SER A 365 82.97 5.41 7.64
C SER A 365 83.17 6.53 6.63
N SER A 366 82.55 6.38 5.48
CA SER A 366 82.51 7.44 4.46
C SER A 366 81.30 7.26 3.56
N ALA A 367 80.61 8.37 3.29
CA ALA A 367 79.52 8.39 2.31
C ALA A 367 80.08 8.32 0.89
N VAL A 368 79.45 7.51 0.04
CA VAL A 368 79.84 7.35 -1.36
C VAL A 368 78.85 8.13 -2.23
N THR A 369 79.34 9.09 -3.02
CA THR A 369 78.49 10.12 -3.64
C THR A 369 78.53 10.16 -5.17
N ALA A 370 79.52 9.54 -5.81
CA ALA A 370 79.60 9.48 -7.26
C ALA A 370 80.37 8.24 -7.74
N ASN A 371 80.19 7.89 -9.03
CA ASN A 371 80.65 6.64 -9.66
C ASN A 371 80.21 5.40 -8.88
N ASN A 372 79.05 5.47 -8.23
CA ASN A 372 78.57 4.52 -7.24
C ASN A 372 77.36 3.70 -7.70
N ALA A 373 76.91 3.91 -8.95
CA ALA A 373 75.91 3.07 -9.59
C ALA A 373 76.57 1.82 -10.16
N ILE A 374 75.96 0.66 -9.91
CA ILE A 374 76.39 -0.65 -10.40
C ILE A 374 75.20 -1.28 -11.12
N ALA A 375 75.37 -1.66 -12.39
CA ALA A 375 74.34 -2.37 -13.13
C ALA A 375 74.31 -3.86 -12.75
N SER A 376 73.20 -4.54 -13.07
CA SER A 376 73.09 -5.98 -12.83
C SER A 376 74.19 -6.75 -13.56
N GLY A 377 74.88 -7.61 -12.82
CA GLY A 377 75.96 -8.47 -13.32
C GLY A 377 77.34 -7.81 -13.32
N GLU A 378 77.45 -6.53 -12.99
CA GLU A 378 78.71 -5.80 -12.95
C GLU A 378 79.56 -6.15 -11.70
N LEU A 379 80.83 -5.72 -11.74
CA LEU A 379 81.80 -5.95 -10.68
C LEU A 379 81.98 -4.70 -9.82
N LEU A 380 81.92 -4.86 -8.50
CA LEU A 380 82.42 -3.90 -7.53
C LEU A 380 83.82 -4.33 -7.10
N GLN A 381 84.76 -3.38 -7.01
CA GLN A 381 86.16 -3.69 -6.76
C GLN A 381 86.65 -3.00 -5.47
N PHE A 382 87.46 -3.72 -4.69
CA PHE A 382 88.05 -3.30 -3.43
C PHE A 382 89.56 -3.36 -3.60
N ALA A 383 90.16 -2.24 -4.02
CA ALA A 383 91.58 -2.16 -4.30
C ALA A 383 92.36 -1.87 -3.00
N ALA A 384 93.01 -2.90 -2.45
CA ALA A 384 93.90 -2.76 -1.31
C ALA A 384 95.28 -2.22 -1.77
N ALA A 385 95.83 -1.27 -1.03
CA ALA A 385 97.19 -0.79 -1.21
C ALA A 385 97.85 -0.51 0.15
N LYS A 386 99.04 -1.09 0.33
CA LYS A 386 99.94 -0.90 1.46
C LYS A 386 101.35 -1.27 1.01
N THR A 387 102.40 -0.58 1.46
CA THR A 387 103.78 -0.87 1.03
C THR A 387 104.44 -1.94 1.90
N THR A 388 104.29 -1.83 3.22
CA THR A 388 104.79 -2.83 4.17
C THR A 388 103.65 -3.75 4.54
N PRO A 389 103.69 -5.05 4.19
CA PRO A 389 102.56 -5.93 4.47
C PRO A 389 102.26 -6.09 5.96
N GLY A 390 100.97 -6.09 6.31
CA GLY A 390 100.47 -6.42 7.64
C GLY A 390 99.18 -5.69 7.98
N GLY A 391 98.20 -6.44 8.49
CA GLY A 391 96.90 -5.94 8.92
C GLY A 391 95.75 -6.45 8.06
N LYS A 392 94.54 -6.39 8.61
CA LYS A 392 93.30 -6.79 7.93
C LYS A 392 92.17 -5.87 8.37
N ILE A 393 91.31 -5.51 7.43
CA ILE A 393 90.04 -4.82 7.71
C ILE A 393 88.88 -5.68 7.22
N ILE A 394 87.74 -5.56 7.89
CA ILE A 394 86.46 -5.99 7.33
C ILE A 394 85.75 -4.74 6.82
N VAL A 395 85.34 -4.76 5.56
CA VAL A 395 84.61 -3.68 4.91
C VAL A 395 83.15 -4.08 4.77
N THR A 396 82.27 -3.24 5.28
CA THR A 396 80.82 -3.33 5.14
C THR A 396 80.38 -2.19 4.25
N ILE A 397 79.66 -2.48 3.17
CA ILE A 397 79.07 -1.43 2.33
C ILE A 397 77.55 -1.50 2.39
N GLU A 398 76.93 -0.33 2.40
CA GLU A 398 75.49 -0.18 2.23
C GLU A 398 75.17 0.06 0.76
N LEU A 399 74.22 -0.71 0.25
CA LEU A 399 73.71 -0.68 -1.10
C LEU A 399 72.23 -0.30 -1.04
N THR A 400 71.78 0.53 -1.96
CA THR A 400 70.36 0.71 -2.25
C THR A 400 70.05 0.03 -3.57
N ARG A 401 69.13 -0.95 -3.57
CA ARG A 401 68.65 -1.60 -4.79
C ARG A 401 67.93 -0.60 -5.69
N GLY A 402 68.18 -0.69 -6.99
CA GLY A 402 67.47 0.09 -8.01
C GLY A 402 66.61 -0.80 -8.89
N ASP A 403 65.61 -0.20 -9.53
CA ASP A 403 64.75 -0.85 -10.52
C ASP A 403 65.50 -1.27 -11.80
#